data_AF-W5T3I5-F1
#
_entry.id   AF-W5T3I5-F1
#
_cell.length_a   1.000
_cell.length_b   1.000
_cell.length_c   1.000
_cell.angle_alpha   90.00
_cell.angle_beta   90.00
_cell.angle_gamma   90.00
#
_symmetry.space_group_name_H-M   'P 1'
#
loop_
_entity.id
_entity.type
_entity.pdbx_description
1 polymer ?
#
loop_
_entity_poly.entity_id
_entity_poly.type
_entity_poly.pdbx_seq_one_letter_code
_entity_poly.pdbx_strand_id
1 'polypeptide(L)'
;MVADAFGGIKVDTKKSDIGKYFIGIEKMMTSVKEKLAFEVIKNGNYAKVKTVVDKFITDILGKIVARAKEGVKGAGGYVAIENAVKDQDFQPEDAESVDGTC
;
A
#
# COMPACT_ATOMS: atom_id res chain seq x y z
N MET A 1 -1.40 -12.55 10.79
CA MET A 1 -1.18 -12.08 9.40
C MET A 1 -2.08 -12.93 8.52
N VAL A 2 -3.03 -12.33 7.80
CA VAL A 2 -3.92 -13.07 6.90
C VAL A 2 -3.09 -13.59 5.73
N ALA A 3 -3.02 -14.91 5.58
CA ALA A 3 -2.24 -15.58 4.55
C ALA A 3 -2.92 -15.54 3.15
N ASP A 4 -4.12 -14.99 3.03
CA ASP A 4 -4.96 -15.12 1.83
C ASP A 4 -5.04 -13.86 0.95
N ALA A 5 -4.21 -12.84 1.18
CA ALA A 5 -4.23 -11.62 0.38
C ALA A 5 -3.62 -11.79 -1.03
N PHE A 6 -2.60 -12.65 -1.13
CA PHE A 6 -1.86 -12.91 -2.38
C PHE A 6 -1.73 -14.40 -2.70
N GLY A 7 -2.13 -15.31 -1.79
CA GLY A 7 -2.02 -16.78 -1.92
C GLY A 7 -2.98 -17.43 -2.94
N GLY A 8 -3.49 -16.65 -3.88
CA GLY A 8 -4.51 -17.07 -4.85
C GLY A 8 -4.74 -15.99 -5.90
N ILE A 9 -3.67 -15.46 -6.50
CA ILE A 9 -3.79 -14.69 -7.75
C ILE A 9 -4.42 -15.64 -8.77
N LYS A 10 -5.70 -15.42 -9.04
CA LYS A 10 -6.43 -16.12 -10.11
C LYS A 10 -6.16 -15.42 -11.43
N VAL A 11 -6.33 -16.14 -12.54
CA VAL A 11 -6.21 -15.60 -13.90
C VAL A 11 -7.09 -14.37 -14.16
N ASP A 12 -8.20 -14.23 -13.45
CA ASP A 12 -9.12 -13.09 -13.54
C ASP A 12 -8.74 -11.90 -12.63
N THR A 13 -7.72 -12.04 -11.80
CA THR A 13 -7.29 -10.98 -10.87
C THR A 13 -6.73 -9.80 -11.66
N LYS A 14 -7.36 -8.63 -11.53
CA LYS A 14 -6.97 -7.43 -12.26
C LYS A 14 -5.92 -6.64 -11.48
N LYS A 15 -5.08 -5.89 -12.19
CA LYS A 15 -4.16 -4.92 -11.55
C LYS A 15 -4.90 -3.95 -10.63
N SER A 16 -6.07 -3.46 -11.05
CA SER A 16 -6.94 -2.63 -10.21
C SER A 16 -7.33 -3.26 -8.85
N ASP A 17 -7.39 -4.59 -8.72
CA ASP A 17 -7.69 -5.25 -7.44
C ASP A 17 -6.48 -5.22 -6.49
N ILE A 18 -5.26 -5.31 -7.03
CA ILE A 18 -4.03 -5.02 -6.27
C ILE A 18 -4.02 -3.54 -5.85
N GLY A 19 -4.40 -2.63 -6.75
CA GLY A 19 -4.49 -1.20 -6.45
C GLY A 19 -5.44 -0.89 -5.29
N LYS A 20 -6.61 -1.55 -5.25
CA LYS A 20 -7.55 -1.47 -4.12
C LYS A 20 -6.93 -1.93 -2.81
N TYR A 21 -6.06 -2.94 -2.85
CA TYR A 21 -5.36 -3.43 -1.67
C TYR A 21 -4.43 -2.35 -1.09
N PHE A 22 -3.64 -1.69 -1.94
CA PHE A 22 -2.79 -0.58 -1.52
C PHE A 22 -3.59 0.63 -0.99
N ILE A 23 -4.74 0.94 -1.60
CA ILE A 23 -5.69 1.95 -1.06
C ILE A 23 -6.19 1.54 0.34
N GLY A 24 -6.46 0.24 0.54
CA GLY A 24 -6.84 -0.30 1.85
C GLY A 24 -5.75 -0.10 2.89
N ILE A 25 -4.49 -0.37 2.54
CA ILE A 25 -3.32 -0.14 3.41
C ILE A 25 -3.19 1.35 3.73
N GLU A 26 -3.29 2.24 2.75
CA GLU A 26 -3.23 3.70 2.97
C GLU A 26 -4.30 4.16 3.98
N LYS A 27 -5.55 3.73 3.79
CA LYS A 27 -6.66 4.08 4.68
C LYS A 27 -6.46 3.54 6.09
N MET A 28 -6.04 2.28 6.21
CA MET A 28 -5.77 1.66 7.51
C MET A 28 -4.65 2.39 8.25
N MET A 29 -3.54 2.67 7.58
CA MET A 29 -2.41 3.36 8.19
C MET A 29 -2.76 4.80 8.59
N THR A 30 -3.56 5.51 7.78
CA THR A 30 -4.03 6.85 8.11
C THR A 30 -4.92 6.84 9.35
N SER A 31 -5.86 5.90 9.44
CA SER A 31 -6.70 5.76 10.64
C SER A 31 -5.88 5.40 11.89
N VAL A 32 -4.85 4.56 11.76
CA VAL A 32 -3.94 4.23 12.87
C VAL A 32 -3.16 5.47 13.33
N LYS A 33 -2.67 6.31 12.41
CA LYS A 33 -2.00 7.58 12.77
C LYS A 33 -2.91 8.50 13.58
N GLU A 34 -4.14 8.70 13.13
CA GLU A 34 -5.12 9.54 13.82
C GLU A 34 -5.43 9.02 15.22
N LYS A 35 -5.64 7.70 15.36
CA LYS A 35 -5.88 7.06 16.65
C LYS A 35 -4.69 7.20 17.60
N LEU A 36 -3.46 6.95 17.12
CA LEU A 36 -2.26 7.12 17.95
C LEU A 36 -2.07 8.58 18.36
N ALA A 37 -2.28 9.54 17.45
CA ALA A 37 -2.19 10.96 17.78
C ALA A 37 -3.23 11.36 18.84
N PHE A 38 -4.47 10.88 18.71
CA PHE A 38 -5.52 11.11 19.71
C PHE A 38 -5.17 10.52 21.08
N GLU A 39 -4.72 9.26 21.12
CA GLU A 39 -4.37 8.59 22.37
C GLU A 39 -3.18 9.27 23.06
N VAL A 40 -2.21 9.79 22.29
CA VAL A 40 -1.07 10.57 22.82
C VAL A 40 -1.52 11.89 23.42
N ILE A 41 -2.47 12.60 22.81
CA ILE A 41 -3.04 13.84 23.37
C ILE A 41 -3.82 13.53 24.64
N LYS A 42 -4.66 12.49 24.61
CA LYS A 42 -5.50 12.07 25.73
C LYS A 42 -4.69 11.59 26.95
N ASN A 43 -3.61 10.86 26.72
CA ASN A 43 -2.75 10.29 27.77
C ASN A 43 -1.47 11.11 27.99
N GLY A 44 -1.47 12.39 27.57
CA GLY A 44 -0.32 13.28 27.35
C GLY A 44 0.58 13.64 28.54
N ASN A 45 0.60 12.84 29.60
CA ASN A 45 1.44 13.08 30.79
C ASN A 45 2.87 12.52 30.65
N TYR A 46 3.25 11.94 29.51
CA TYR A 46 4.56 11.31 29.31
C TYR A 46 5.28 11.82 28.05
N ALA A 47 6.07 12.87 28.22
CA ALA A 47 6.84 13.51 27.14
C ALA A 47 7.69 12.52 26.32
N LYS A 48 8.32 11.53 26.97
CA LYS A 48 9.11 10.48 26.29
C LYS A 48 8.26 9.59 25.38
N VAL A 49 7.08 9.19 25.84
CA VAL A 49 6.15 8.34 25.07
C VAL A 49 5.62 9.12 23.86
N LYS A 50 5.27 10.39 24.05
CA LYS A 50 4.88 11.28 22.96
C LYS A 50 5.95 11.35 21.86
N THR A 51 7.21 11.59 22.22
CA THR A 51 8.30 11.65 21.23
C THR A 51 8.49 10.35 20.47
N VAL A 52 8.38 9.19 21.13
CA VAL A 52 8.51 7.88 20.46
C VAL A 52 7.33 7.64 19.51
N VAL A 53 6.12 7.97 19.93
CA VAL A 53 4.92 7.81 19.08
C VAL A 53 4.94 8.77 17.89
N ASP A 54 5.33 10.03 18.09
CA ASP A 54 5.44 11.02 17.00
C ASP A 54 6.48 10.56 15.95
N LYS A 55 7.62 10.02 16.39
CA LYS A 55 8.62 9.41 15.50
C LYS A 55 8.08 8.17 14.79
N PHE A 56 7.38 7.29 15.49
CA PHE A 56 6.76 6.11 14.87
C PHE A 56 5.73 6.49 13.79
N ILE A 57 4.89 7.49 14.07
CA ILE A 57 3.91 8.01 13.11
C ILE A 57 4.60 8.58 11.87
N THR A 58 5.67 9.36 12.05
CA THR A 58 6.32 10.07 10.95
C THR A 58 7.27 9.16 10.15
N ASP A 59 8.16 8.46 10.84
CA ASP A 59 9.24 7.71 10.20
C ASP A 59 8.80 6.34 9.69
N ILE A 60 7.80 5.72 10.34
CA ILE A 60 7.32 4.38 9.97
C ILE A 60 5.99 4.48 9.25
N LEU A 61 4.93 4.95 9.92
CA LEU A 61 3.60 5.01 9.32
C LEU A 61 3.57 6.01 8.14
N GLY A 62 4.37 7.08 8.18
CA GLY A 62 4.58 8.01 7.07
C GLY A 62 5.07 7.30 5.81
N LYS A 63 6.16 6.54 5.93
CA LYS A 63 6.77 5.80 4.81
C LYS A 63 5.89 4.69 4.27
N ILE A 64 5.14 3.99 5.13
CA ILE A 64 4.20 2.96 4.67
C ILE A 64 3.07 3.59 3.83
N VAL A 65 2.52 4.73 4.26
CA VAL A 65 1.51 5.45 3.46
C VAL A 65 2.08 5.93 2.13
N ALA A 66 3.30 6.46 2.11
CA ALA A 66 3.95 6.89 0.88
C ALA A 66 4.16 5.71 -0.10
N ARG A 67 4.71 4.59 0.38
CA ARG A 67 4.90 3.38 -0.43
C ARG A 67 3.59 2.74 -0.87
N ALA A 68 2.54 2.80 -0.05
CA ALA A 68 1.22 2.35 -0.46
C ALA A 68 0.70 3.18 -1.64
N LYS A 69 0.84 4.52 -1.59
CA LYS A 69 0.48 5.40 -2.71
C LYS A 69 1.27 5.11 -3.98
N GLU A 70 2.56 4.80 -3.85
CA GLU A 70 3.39 4.35 -4.97
C GLU A 70 2.88 3.02 -5.55
N GLY A 71 2.54 2.05 -4.68
CA GLY A 71 1.93 0.78 -5.09
C GLY A 71 0.60 0.95 -5.82
N VAL A 72 -0.23 1.95 -5.45
CA VAL A 72 -1.47 2.27 -6.19
C VAL A 72 -1.17 2.70 -7.62
N LYS A 73 -0.13 3.52 -7.83
CA LYS A 73 0.29 3.94 -9.17
C LYS A 73 0.79 2.75 -9.98
N GLY A 74 1.59 1.89 -9.36
CA GLY A 74 2.11 0.66 -9.96
C GLY A 74 1.01 -0.31 -10.40
N ALA A 75 -0.11 -0.32 -9.68
CA ALA A 75 -1.27 -1.19 -9.93
C ALA A 75 -2.34 -0.56 -10.84
N GLY A 76 -1.99 0.50 -11.58
CA GLY A 76 -2.86 1.09 -12.59
C GLY A 76 -3.15 0.10 -13.71
N GLY A 77 -4.44 -0.09 -14.03
CA GLY A 77 -4.86 -0.90 -15.18
C GLY A 77 -5.99 -1.89 -14.87
N TYR A 78 -6.75 -2.23 -15.91
CA TYR A 78 -7.87 -3.17 -15.85
C TYR A 78 -7.51 -4.56 -16.39
N VAL A 79 -6.29 -4.72 -16.90
CA VAL A 79 -5.78 -5.98 -17.44
C VAL A 79 -5.52 -6.95 -16.29
N ALA A 80 -5.76 -8.23 -16.56
CA ALA A 80 -5.35 -9.32 -15.68
C ALA A 80 -3.84 -9.28 -15.45
N ILE A 81 -3.39 -9.70 -14.27
CA ILE A 81 -1.96 -9.80 -13.94
C ILE A 81 -1.28 -10.82 -14.87
N GLU A 82 -1.99 -11.90 -15.21
CA GLU A 82 -1.57 -12.89 -16.20
C GLU A 82 -2.41 -12.74 -17.47
N ASN A 83 -1.92 -11.96 -18.44
CA ASN A 83 -2.60 -11.75 -19.72
C ASN A 83 -1.81 -12.32 -20.92
N ALA A 84 -1.01 -13.36 -20.70
CA ALA A 84 -0.25 -14.00 -21.75
C ALA A 84 -1.17 -14.78 -22.70
N VAL A 85 -1.18 -14.42 -23.98
CA VAL A 85 -1.93 -15.10 -25.05
C VAL A 85 -0.93 -15.70 -26.04
N LYS A 86 -1.17 -16.93 -26.49
CA LYS A 86 -0.33 -17.58 -27.51
C LYS A 86 -0.42 -16.81 -28.83
N ASP A 87 0.73 -16.67 -29.51
CA ASP A 87 0.87 -16.02 -30.82
C ASP A 87 0.50 -14.52 -30.86
N GLN A 88 0.40 -13.87 -29.70
CA GLN A 88 0.18 -12.42 -29.60
C GLN A 88 1.52 -11.67 -29.53
N ASP A 89 1.60 -10.52 -30.22
CA ASP A 89 2.80 -9.69 -30.21
C ASP A 89 3.03 -9.09 -28.81
N PHE A 90 4.29 -8.99 -28.40
CA PHE A 90 4.64 -8.49 -27.07
C PHE A 90 4.31 -7.01 -26.96
N GLN A 91 3.48 -6.65 -25.98
CA GLN A 91 3.25 -5.26 -25.61
C GLN A 91 4.05 -4.95 -24.34
N PRO A 92 4.99 -4.00 -24.38
CA PRO A 92 5.70 -3.57 -23.19
C PRO A 92 4.71 -2.99 -22.18
N GLU A 93 4.95 -3.30 -20.92
CA GLU A 93 4.16 -2.77 -19.82
C GLU A 93 4.53 -1.30 -19.53
N ASP A 94 3.58 -0.53 -19.01
CA ASP A 94 3.80 0.86 -18.62
C ASP A 94 4.98 0.96 -17.65
N ALA A 95 5.98 1.77 -17.99
CA ALA A 95 7.18 1.92 -17.18
C ALA A 95 6.86 2.33 -15.74
N GLU A 96 5.85 3.18 -15.53
CA GLU A 96 5.37 3.58 -14.20
C GLU A 96 4.68 2.44 -13.42
N SER A 97 4.23 1.39 -14.10
CA SER A 97 3.66 0.18 -13.48
C SER A 97 4.76 -0.74 -12.94
N VAL A 98 5.88 -0.82 -13.64
CA VAL A 98 7.02 -1.71 -13.31
C VAL A 98 8.12 -1.03 -12.50
N ASP A 99 8.27 0.29 -12.62
CA ASP A 99 9.21 1.11 -11.86
C ASP A 99 8.60 1.50 -10.51
N GLY A 100 8.85 0.66 -9.51
CA GLY A 100 8.88 1.13 -8.13
C GLY A 100 10.26 1.75 -7.88
N THR A 101 10.36 3.09 -7.92
CA THR A 101 11.60 3.87 -7.73
C THR A 101 12.64 3.14 -6.87
N CYS A 102 13.73 2.72 -7.51
CA CYS A 102 14.86 2.01 -6.90
C CYS A 102 15.70 2.93 -6.00
#